data_AF-W9WZ60-F1
#
_entry.id   AF-W9WZ60-F1
#
_cell.length_a   1.000
_cell.length_b   1.000
_cell.length_c   1.000
_cell.angle_alpha   90.00
_cell.angle_beta   90.00
_cell.angle_gamma   90.00
#
_symmetry.space_group_name_H-M   'P 1'
#
loop_
_entity.id
_entity.type
_entity.pdbx_description
1 polymer ?
#
loop_
_entity_poly.entity_id
_entity_poly.type
_entity_poly.pdbx_seq_one_letter_code
_entity_poly.pdbx_strand_id
1 'polypeptide(L)'
;MGRLNFTAINVRKTALAKFKAKQIPSVPNWVDIVHDVPPAQILIRQQPMRHPLTKVRTRTLPGGKTEQYVQMSEPKRPKSAKARHVFTPKPLQYEEDSLRKTFYSDHPWELARPRVIVETSGEQYKHADWSNGLIQPGIPLSGECVVQRQLWLLENVPDITVPQAYDIARKEFYTLRRRQERRDRIAAEEARHMGARFGKSALQISMGIENEMYNDWERWSRQVVFEQTSRAAAFEGTVASAEEEALKDNALDEGTTQPQQPGGRPAIGAAVFAQQAQLDSRISRRPGSL
;
A
#
# COMPACT_ATOMS: atom_id res chain seq x y z
N MET A 1 -32.58 -15.83 13.37
CA MET A 1 -32.08 -14.47 13.70
C MET A 1 -31.55 -14.51 15.13
N GLY A 2 -30.30 -14.10 15.38
CA GLY A 2 -29.77 -14.03 16.75
C GLY A 2 -30.57 -13.03 17.58
N ARG A 3 -30.95 -13.41 18.81
CA ARG A 3 -31.58 -12.49 19.76
C ARG A 3 -30.53 -11.45 20.19
N LEU A 4 -30.91 -10.18 20.19
CA LEU A 4 -30.05 -9.10 20.66
C LEU A 4 -29.86 -9.24 22.17
N ASN A 5 -28.60 -9.24 22.63
CA ASN A 5 -28.27 -9.30 24.04
C ASN A 5 -28.07 -7.88 24.60
N PHE A 6 -28.93 -7.47 25.54
CA PHE A 6 -28.89 -6.15 26.18
C PHE A 6 -28.35 -6.17 27.61
N THR A 7 -27.77 -7.29 28.09
CA THR A 7 -27.28 -7.40 29.47
C THR A 7 -26.19 -6.38 29.77
N ALA A 8 -25.29 -6.10 28.82
CA ALA A 8 -24.19 -5.16 28.97
C ALA A 8 -24.65 -3.69 29.10
N ILE A 9 -25.75 -3.30 28.44
CA ILE A 9 -26.29 -1.93 28.55
C ILE A 9 -27.10 -1.79 29.84
N ASN A 10 -27.80 -2.84 30.24
CA ASN A 10 -28.72 -2.80 31.37
C ASN A 10 -28.05 -3.12 32.72
N VAL A 11 -26.71 -3.05 32.81
CA VAL A 11 -25.93 -3.38 34.04
C VAL A 11 -26.38 -2.54 35.24
N ARG A 12 -26.67 -1.25 35.04
CA ARG A 12 -27.23 -0.39 36.11
C ARG A 12 -28.61 -0.89 36.58
N LYS A 13 -29.49 -1.23 35.63
CA LYS A 13 -30.86 -1.72 35.95
C LYS A 13 -30.79 -3.05 36.70
N THR A 14 -29.89 -3.95 36.30
CA THR A 14 -29.73 -5.26 36.94
C THR A 14 -29.10 -5.13 38.33
N ALA A 15 -28.11 -4.25 38.52
CA ALA A 15 -27.52 -3.98 39.85
C ALA A 15 -28.54 -3.39 40.83
N LEU A 16 -29.34 -2.40 40.38
CA LEU A 16 -30.43 -1.84 41.18
C LEU A 16 -31.48 -2.90 41.53
N ALA A 17 -31.83 -3.79 40.59
CA ALA A 17 -32.75 -4.89 40.83
C ALA A 17 -32.19 -5.90 41.86
N LYS A 18 -30.91 -6.26 41.77
CA LYS A 18 -30.24 -7.18 42.72
C LYS A 18 -30.14 -6.58 44.11
N PHE A 19 -29.86 -5.28 44.23
CA PHE A 19 -29.85 -4.57 45.50
C PHE A 19 -31.26 -4.53 46.13
N LYS A 20 -32.29 -4.18 45.35
CA LYS A 20 -33.70 -4.24 45.80
C LYS A 20 -34.12 -5.64 46.26
N ALA A 21 -33.65 -6.68 45.57
CA ALA A 21 -33.89 -8.08 45.94
C ALA A 21 -33.01 -8.58 47.11
N LYS A 22 -32.20 -7.70 47.73
CA LYS A 22 -31.26 -8.01 48.82
C LYS A 22 -30.24 -9.11 48.47
N GLN A 23 -29.93 -9.30 47.19
CA GLN A 23 -28.88 -10.24 46.74
C GLN A 23 -27.47 -9.67 46.91
N ILE A 24 -27.34 -8.35 47.01
CA ILE A 24 -26.07 -7.62 47.18
C ILE A 24 -26.22 -6.70 48.40
N PRO A 25 -25.21 -6.62 49.28
CA PRO A 25 -25.29 -5.85 50.54
C PRO A 25 -25.28 -4.32 50.34
N SER A 26 -24.62 -3.81 49.30
CA SER A 26 -24.53 -2.38 49.00
C SER A 26 -24.62 -2.11 47.51
N VAL A 27 -25.01 -0.90 47.14
CA VAL A 27 -25.00 -0.46 45.74
C VAL A 27 -23.54 -0.26 45.32
N PRO A 28 -23.10 -0.80 44.16
CA PRO A 28 -21.76 -0.54 43.66
C PRO A 28 -21.52 0.94 43.34
N ASN A 29 -20.32 1.44 43.64
CA ASN A 29 -19.96 2.86 43.47
C ASN A 29 -20.13 3.40 42.04
N TRP A 30 -20.10 2.54 41.02
CA TRP A 30 -20.26 2.95 39.61
C TRP A 30 -21.72 3.21 39.20
N VAL A 31 -22.72 2.81 40.01
CA VAL A 31 -24.15 2.93 39.66
C VAL A 31 -24.59 4.39 39.50
N ASP A 32 -24.03 5.28 40.33
CA ASP A 32 -24.28 6.72 40.27
C ASP A 32 -23.57 7.35 39.07
N ILE A 33 -22.33 6.94 38.79
CA ILE A 33 -21.58 7.38 37.59
C ILE A 33 -22.33 7.02 36.30
N VAL A 34 -22.88 5.80 36.21
CA VAL A 34 -23.68 5.36 35.05
C VAL A 34 -25.06 6.02 35.02
N HIS A 35 -25.53 6.59 36.12
CA HIS A 35 -26.73 7.44 36.11
C HIS A 35 -26.46 8.75 35.41
N ASP A 36 -25.34 9.39 35.74
CA ASP A 36 -24.93 10.69 35.21
C ASP A 36 -24.48 10.59 33.75
N VAL A 37 -23.81 9.48 33.40
CA VAL A 37 -23.37 9.18 32.04
C VAL A 37 -24.08 7.91 31.54
N PRO A 38 -25.33 8.01 31.07
CA PRO A 38 -26.05 6.86 30.55
C PRO A 38 -25.40 6.34 29.26
N PRO A 39 -25.42 5.00 29.03
CA PRO A 39 -24.88 4.43 27.81
C PRO A 39 -25.67 4.89 26.57
N ALA A 40 -24.97 5.08 25.45
CA ALA A 40 -25.58 5.50 24.19
C ALA A 40 -26.54 4.45 23.62
N GLN A 41 -27.52 4.91 22.83
CA GLN A 41 -28.43 4.03 22.11
C GLN A 41 -27.70 3.32 20.97
N ILE A 42 -27.40 2.04 21.16
CA ILE A 42 -26.82 1.18 20.12
C ILE A 42 -27.91 0.44 19.34
N LEU A 43 -27.54 -0.17 18.20
CA LEU A 43 -28.38 -1.08 17.39
C LEU A 43 -29.52 -0.42 16.59
N ILE A 44 -29.46 0.89 16.37
CA ILE A 44 -30.27 1.54 15.35
C ILE A 44 -29.49 1.57 14.03
N ARG A 45 -30.14 1.18 12.92
CA ARG A 45 -29.59 1.38 11.58
C ARG A 45 -29.92 2.79 11.10
N GLN A 46 -28.96 3.70 11.21
CA GLN A 46 -29.08 5.05 10.67
C GLN A 46 -28.77 5.07 9.17
N GLN A 47 -29.37 6.01 8.44
CA GLN A 47 -29.00 6.24 7.06
C GLN A 47 -27.65 6.95 7.01
N PRO A 48 -26.68 6.48 6.21
CA PRO A 48 -25.37 7.12 6.11
C PRO A 48 -25.49 8.48 5.42
N MET A 49 -24.57 9.38 5.78
CA MET A 49 -24.42 10.68 5.12
C MET A 49 -24.13 10.49 3.62
N ARG A 50 -24.62 11.44 2.81
CA ARG A 50 -24.35 11.44 1.36
C ARG A 50 -23.07 12.24 1.10
N HIS A 51 -22.14 11.63 0.38
CA HIS A 51 -20.89 12.26 -0.06
C HIS A 51 -20.89 12.34 -1.60
N PRO A 52 -21.50 13.39 -2.19
CA PRO A 52 -21.46 13.58 -3.64
C PRO A 52 -20.06 14.00 -4.08
N LEU A 53 -19.61 13.49 -5.23
CA LEU A 53 -18.36 13.94 -5.83
C LEU A 53 -18.52 15.41 -6.22
N THR A 54 -17.70 16.24 -5.61
CA THR A 54 -17.77 17.70 -5.71
C THR A 54 -16.51 18.20 -6.40
N LYS A 55 -16.67 19.05 -7.41
CA LYS A 55 -15.57 19.65 -8.17
C LYS A 55 -15.66 21.16 -8.09
N VAL A 56 -14.65 21.80 -7.54
CA VAL A 56 -14.59 23.27 -7.43
C VAL A 56 -13.84 23.81 -8.63
N ARG A 57 -14.38 24.86 -9.26
CA ARG A 57 -13.81 25.49 -10.46
C ARG A 57 -13.97 27.00 -10.40
N THR A 58 -13.04 27.72 -11.03
CA THR A 58 -13.18 29.16 -11.28
C THR A 58 -13.43 29.44 -12.74
N ARG A 59 -14.36 30.34 -13.04
CA ARG A 59 -14.65 30.83 -14.39
C ARG A 59 -14.61 32.35 -14.45
N THR A 60 -14.31 32.91 -15.62
CA THR A 60 -14.53 34.34 -15.87
C THR A 60 -15.98 34.60 -16.28
N LEU A 61 -16.58 35.63 -15.69
CA LEU A 61 -17.88 36.15 -16.09
C LEU A 61 -17.68 37.21 -17.20
N PRO A 62 -18.71 37.48 -18.04
CA PRO A 62 -18.64 38.44 -19.15
C PRO A 62 -18.36 39.91 -18.73
N GLY A 63 -18.21 40.20 -17.43
CA GLY A 63 -17.77 41.49 -16.89
C GLY A 63 -16.36 41.46 -16.26
N GLY A 64 -15.52 40.47 -16.60
CA GLY A 64 -14.13 40.35 -16.09
C GLY A 64 -14.00 39.91 -14.63
N LYS A 65 -15.12 39.69 -13.92
CA LYS A 65 -15.12 39.16 -12.55
C LYS A 65 -14.90 37.65 -12.56
N THR A 66 -14.09 37.16 -11.64
CA THR A 66 -13.88 35.72 -11.41
C THR A 66 -14.86 35.19 -10.35
N GLU A 67 -15.53 34.09 -10.65
CA GLU A 67 -16.45 33.44 -9.72
C GLU A 67 -16.07 31.97 -9.55
N GLN A 68 -15.98 31.52 -8.29
CA GLN A 68 -15.84 30.11 -7.93
C GLN A 68 -17.23 29.47 -7.88
N TYR A 69 -17.37 28.34 -8.58
CA TYR A 69 -18.59 27.54 -8.55
C TYR A 69 -18.29 26.08 -8.24
N VAL A 70 -19.28 25.43 -7.64
CA VAL A 70 -19.19 24.06 -7.17
C VAL A 70 -20.04 23.17 -8.08
N GLN A 71 -19.37 22.31 -8.86
CA GLN A 71 -20.04 21.31 -9.68
C GLN A 71 -20.21 20.02 -8.87
N MET A 72 -21.43 19.75 -8.44
CA MET A 72 -21.78 18.52 -7.75
C MET A 72 -22.22 17.47 -8.77
N SER A 73 -21.52 16.33 -8.85
CA SER A 73 -21.95 15.18 -9.63
C SER A 73 -22.59 14.14 -8.70
N GLU A 74 -23.92 14.06 -8.73
CA GLU A 74 -24.63 12.97 -8.07
C GLU A 74 -24.66 11.73 -8.98
N PRO A 75 -24.49 10.52 -8.42
CA PRO A 75 -24.70 9.31 -9.19
C PRO A 75 -26.14 9.24 -9.69
N LYS A 76 -26.35 8.75 -10.92
CA LYS A 76 -27.69 8.58 -11.50
C LYS A 76 -28.54 7.72 -10.57
N ARG A 77 -29.76 8.20 -10.26
CA ARG A 77 -30.69 7.46 -9.41
C ARG A 77 -31.03 6.12 -10.09
N PRO A 78 -30.98 4.99 -9.34
CA PRO A 78 -31.36 3.69 -9.90
C PRO A 78 -32.83 3.74 -10.32
N LYS A 79 -33.15 3.16 -11.48
CA LYS A 79 -34.52 3.11 -12.02
C LYS A 79 -35.44 2.13 -11.27
N SER A 80 -34.89 1.33 -10.36
CA SER A 80 -35.66 0.36 -9.57
C SER A 80 -36.44 1.04 -8.45
N ALA A 81 -37.74 0.83 -8.38
CA ALA A 81 -38.60 1.36 -7.31
C ALA A 81 -38.23 0.85 -5.91
N LYS A 82 -37.54 -0.29 -5.80
CA LYS A 82 -37.09 -0.88 -4.52
C LYS A 82 -35.65 -0.46 -4.20
N ALA A 83 -35.48 0.42 -3.23
CA ALA A 83 -34.16 0.83 -2.75
C ALA A 83 -33.50 -0.31 -1.94
N ARG A 84 -32.41 -0.88 -2.46
CA ARG A 84 -31.53 -1.81 -1.74
C ARG A 84 -30.36 -1.01 -1.14
N HIS A 85 -29.74 -1.50 -0.06
CA HIS A 85 -28.54 -0.89 0.56
C HIS A 85 -28.72 0.53 1.12
N VAL A 86 -29.94 0.91 1.54
CA VAL A 86 -30.23 2.25 2.12
C VAL A 86 -29.39 2.54 3.37
N PHE A 87 -29.07 1.51 4.15
CA PHE A 87 -28.29 1.61 5.40
C PHE A 87 -26.83 1.19 5.23
N THR A 88 -26.37 0.93 4.00
CA THR A 88 -24.98 0.54 3.74
C THR A 88 -24.13 1.81 3.57
N PRO A 89 -23.02 1.98 4.33
CA PRO A 89 -22.10 3.09 4.13
C PRO A 89 -21.64 3.21 2.67
N LYS A 90 -21.63 4.44 2.15
CA LYS A 90 -21.21 4.71 0.77
C LYS A 90 -19.70 4.96 0.72
N PRO A 91 -19.01 4.55 -0.35
CA PRO A 91 -17.60 4.87 -0.53
C PRO A 91 -17.42 6.37 -0.68
N LEU A 92 -16.38 6.92 -0.04
CA LEU A 92 -15.95 8.30 -0.22
C LEU A 92 -15.29 8.43 -1.59
N GLN A 93 -15.61 9.48 -2.32
CA GLN A 93 -15.05 9.76 -3.64
C GLN A 93 -14.57 11.20 -3.68
N TYR A 94 -13.31 11.35 -4.07
CA TYR A 94 -12.62 12.62 -4.19
C TYR A 94 -12.23 12.88 -5.65
N GLU A 95 -12.10 14.14 -6.04
CA GLU A 95 -11.68 14.49 -7.40
C GLU A 95 -10.22 14.04 -7.62
N GLU A 96 -9.42 14.24 -6.59
CA GLU A 96 -8.01 13.93 -6.46
C GLU A 96 -7.73 12.44 -6.74
N ASP A 97 -8.66 11.53 -6.47
CA ASP A 97 -8.48 10.10 -6.76
C ASP A 97 -8.36 9.83 -8.27
N SER A 98 -9.10 10.58 -9.09
CA SER A 98 -8.97 10.50 -10.54
C SER A 98 -7.64 11.08 -11.01
N LEU A 99 -7.20 12.18 -10.40
CA LEU A 99 -5.92 12.84 -10.70
C LEU A 99 -4.73 11.96 -10.30
N ARG A 100 -4.77 11.32 -9.13
CA ARG A 100 -3.77 10.34 -8.68
C ARG A 100 -3.64 9.18 -9.65
N LYS A 101 -4.77 8.59 -10.08
CA LYS A 101 -4.77 7.47 -11.03
C LYS A 101 -4.07 7.84 -12.34
N THR A 102 -4.41 9.00 -12.91
CA THR A 102 -3.80 9.48 -14.15
C THR A 102 -2.31 9.80 -13.98
N PHE A 103 -1.91 10.42 -12.86
CA PHE A 103 -0.50 10.71 -12.60
C PHE A 103 0.35 9.44 -12.48
N TYR A 104 -0.08 8.46 -11.69
CA TYR A 104 0.69 7.23 -11.47
C TYR A 104 0.61 6.24 -12.64
N SER A 105 -0.41 6.33 -13.51
CA SER A 105 -0.40 5.60 -14.78
C SER A 105 0.66 6.14 -15.74
N ASP A 106 0.82 7.46 -15.79
CA ASP A 106 1.82 8.11 -16.64
C ASP A 106 3.25 7.96 -16.08
N HIS A 107 3.38 7.86 -14.75
CA HIS A 107 4.67 7.77 -14.04
C HIS A 107 4.77 6.52 -13.15
N PRO A 108 4.83 5.30 -13.71
CA PRO A 108 4.89 4.08 -12.91
C PRO A 108 6.08 4.05 -11.94
N TRP A 109 7.23 4.59 -12.35
CA TRP A 109 8.46 4.61 -11.55
C TRP A 109 8.43 5.59 -10.37
N GLU A 110 7.45 6.50 -10.29
CA GLU A 110 7.27 7.29 -9.05
C GLU A 110 6.73 6.42 -7.90
N LEU A 111 6.11 5.26 -8.19
CA LEU A 111 5.72 4.27 -7.16
C LEU A 111 6.92 3.54 -6.55
N ALA A 112 8.05 3.46 -7.27
CA ALA A 112 9.27 2.85 -6.76
C ALA A 112 9.97 3.73 -5.71
N ARG A 113 9.61 5.01 -5.62
CA ARG A 113 10.16 5.91 -4.60
C ARG A 113 9.49 5.62 -3.25
N PRO A 114 10.26 5.30 -2.21
CA PRO A 114 9.69 4.97 -0.91
C PRO A 114 8.97 6.18 -0.31
N ARG A 115 7.76 5.95 0.21
CA ARG A 115 6.92 6.97 0.83
C ARG A 115 6.53 6.55 2.24
N VAL A 116 6.74 7.43 3.21
CA VAL A 116 6.27 7.25 4.58
C VAL A 116 4.81 7.69 4.66
N ILE A 117 3.93 6.77 5.08
CA ILE A 117 2.48 7.01 5.24
C ILE A 117 2.16 7.30 6.72
N VAL A 118 3.05 6.93 7.64
CA VAL A 118 2.87 7.18 9.07
C VAL A 118 2.85 8.69 9.32
N GLU A 119 1.73 9.17 9.86
CA GLU A 119 1.55 10.57 10.23
C GLU A 119 2.18 10.85 11.61
N THR A 120 2.85 11.99 11.74
CA THR A 120 3.41 12.46 13.02
C THR A 120 2.35 13.12 13.91
N SER A 121 1.70 14.19 13.44
CA SER A 121 0.67 14.96 14.18
C SER A 121 -0.70 14.99 13.51
N GLY A 122 -0.80 14.58 12.23
CA GLY A 122 -2.01 14.69 11.40
C GLY A 122 -2.26 16.11 10.86
N GLU A 123 -1.45 17.10 11.22
CA GLU A 123 -1.62 18.50 10.81
C GLU A 123 -0.73 18.92 9.63
N GLN A 124 -0.06 17.98 8.97
CA GLN A 124 0.97 18.28 7.95
C GLN A 124 0.42 19.12 6.78
N TYR A 125 -0.85 18.93 6.41
CA TYR A 125 -1.48 19.66 5.31
C TYR A 125 -2.11 21.00 5.71
N LYS A 126 -2.20 21.33 7.00
CA LYS A 126 -2.87 22.55 7.51
C LYS A 126 -2.17 23.84 7.08
N HIS A 127 -0.84 23.78 6.93
CA HIS A 127 -0.01 24.92 6.56
C HIS A 127 0.56 24.80 5.13
N ALA A 128 0.04 23.86 4.34
CA ALA A 128 0.48 23.68 2.96
C ALA A 128 -0.17 24.77 2.08
N ASP A 129 0.65 25.64 1.50
CA ASP A 129 0.21 26.70 0.60
C ASP A 129 0.59 26.36 -0.83
N TRP A 130 -0.35 25.76 -1.55
CA TRP A 130 -0.18 25.32 -2.94
C TRP A 130 -0.15 26.45 -3.96
N SER A 131 -0.25 27.72 -3.55
CA SER A 131 -0.11 28.88 -4.43
C SER A 131 1.34 29.12 -4.86
N ASN A 132 2.30 28.92 -3.94
CA ASN A 132 3.72 29.19 -4.15
C ASN A 132 4.43 28.11 -4.98
N GLY A 133 3.85 26.91 -5.09
CA GLY A 133 4.37 25.81 -5.90
C GLY A 133 4.25 24.44 -5.22
N LEU A 134 5.05 23.49 -5.71
CA LEU A 134 5.01 22.08 -5.29
C LEU A 134 5.79 21.78 -4.00
N ILE A 135 6.78 22.59 -3.65
CA ILE A 135 7.59 22.38 -2.44
C ILE A 135 6.83 22.95 -1.26
N GLN A 136 6.50 22.08 -0.30
CA GLN A 136 5.84 22.46 0.93
C GLN A 136 6.71 22.06 2.13
N PRO A 137 6.69 22.84 3.22
CA PRO A 137 7.44 22.50 4.42
C PRO A 137 6.89 21.19 5.03
N GLY A 138 7.76 20.26 5.38
CA GLY A 138 7.38 19.00 6.03
C GLY A 138 6.73 17.95 5.12
N ILE A 139 6.47 18.26 3.84
CA ILE A 139 5.91 17.32 2.86
C ILE A 139 6.98 16.99 1.81
N PRO A 140 7.34 15.71 1.60
CA PRO A 140 8.30 15.35 0.58
C PRO A 140 7.71 15.52 -0.82
N LEU A 141 8.56 15.91 -1.77
CA LEU A 141 8.18 16.03 -3.18
C LEU A 141 7.71 14.67 -3.74
N SER A 142 6.42 14.57 -4.01
CA SER A 142 5.73 13.35 -4.46
C SER A 142 4.68 13.68 -5.52
N GLY A 143 4.10 12.65 -6.14
CA GLY A 143 2.92 12.79 -7.01
C GLY A 143 1.74 13.44 -6.31
N GLU A 144 1.63 13.29 -4.98
CA GLU A 144 0.59 13.98 -4.19
C GLU A 144 0.72 15.50 -4.28
N CYS A 145 1.94 16.05 -4.24
CA CYS A 145 2.16 17.48 -4.41
C CYS A 145 1.66 17.97 -5.77
N VAL A 146 1.84 17.16 -6.83
CA VAL A 146 1.37 17.48 -8.19
C VAL A 146 -0.14 17.52 -8.25
N VAL A 147 -0.80 16.54 -7.63
CA VAL A 147 -2.27 16.47 -7.58
C VAL A 147 -2.85 17.66 -6.81
N GLN A 148 -2.27 18.02 -5.66
CA GLN A 148 -2.74 19.16 -4.86
C GLN A 148 -2.50 20.49 -5.57
N ARG A 149 -1.34 20.67 -6.22
CA ARG A 149 -1.06 21.84 -7.05
C ARG A 149 -2.01 21.92 -8.25
N GLN A 150 -2.29 20.80 -8.90
CA GLN A 150 -3.26 20.73 -9.98
C GLN A 150 -4.66 21.12 -9.50
N LEU A 151 -5.10 20.60 -8.36
CA LEU A 151 -6.38 20.96 -7.75
C LEU A 151 -6.45 22.46 -7.45
N TRP A 152 -5.40 23.01 -6.82
CA TRP A 152 -5.31 24.44 -6.53
C TRP A 152 -5.39 25.31 -7.79
N LEU A 153 -4.73 24.90 -8.89
CA LEU A 153 -4.82 25.60 -10.17
C LEU A 153 -6.25 25.59 -10.72
N LEU A 154 -6.94 24.45 -10.63
CA LEU A 154 -8.34 24.31 -11.09
C LEU A 154 -9.31 25.16 -10.26
N GLU A 155 -8.99 25.37 -8.98
CA GLU A 155 -9.78 26.16 -8.04
C GLU A 155 -9.53 27.66 -8.15
N ASN A 156 -8.32 28.10 -8.46
CA ASN A 156 -7.95 29.53 -8.40
C ASN A 156 -7.76 30.17 -9.78
N VAL A 157 -7.30 29.43 -10.79
CA VAL A 157 -7.08 29.97 -12.13
C VAL A 157 -8.38 29.90 -12.93
N PRO A 158 -8.87 31.03 -13.48
CA PRO A 158 -10.11 31.02 -14.23
C PRO A 158 -9.97 30.28 -15.57
N ASP A 159 -11.02 29.55 -15.95
CA ASP A 159 -11.19 28.91 -17.26
C ASP A 159 -10.06 27.94 -17.67
N ILE A 160 -9.32 27.42 -16.68
CA ILE A 160 -8.28 26.42 -16.92
C ILE A 160 -8.88 25.02 -17.09
N THR A 161 -8.42 24.31 -18.12
CA THR A 161 -8.82 22.92 -18.33
C THR A 161 -8.00 21.95 -17.47
N VAL A 162 -8.58 20.79 -17.13
CA VAL A 162 -7.89 19.74 -16.35
C VAL A 162 -6.54 19.35 -16.95
N PRO A 163 -6.39 19.13 -18.28
CA PRO A 163 -5.10 18.79 -18.88
C PRO A 163 -4.08 19.93 -18.81
N GLN A 164 -4.51 21.19 -18.97
CA GLN A 164 -3.61 22.34 -18.87
C GLN A 164 -3.06 22.50 -17.44
N ALA A 165 -3.92 22.39 -16.42
CA ALA A 165 -3.49 22.42 -15.02
C ALA A 165 -2.54 21.25 -14.71
N TYR A 166 -2.82 20.07 -15.26
CA TYR A 166 -1.94 18.90 -15.15
C TYR A 166 -0.56 19.17 -15.76
N ASP A 167 -0.51 19.72 -16.98
CA ASP A 167 0.74 20.00 -17.68
C ASP A 167 1.61 21.03 -16.96
N ILE A 168 1.00 22.06 -16.35
CA ILE A 168 1.71 23.06 -15.55
C ILE A 168 2.33 22.40 -14.32
N ALA A 169 1.52 21.70 -13.52
CA ALA A 169 1.99 21.03 -12.31
C ALA A 169 3.06 19.97 -12.62
N ARG A 170 2.89 19.23 -13.72
CA ARG A 170 3.84 18.20 -14.16
C ARG A 170 5.18 18.79 -14.63
N LYS A 171 5.17 19.92 -15.36
CA LYS A 171 6.41 20.62 -15.75
C LYS A 171 7.16 21.16 -14.53
N GLU A 172 6.46 21.75 -13.57
CA GLU A 172 7.03 22.16 -12.28
C GLU A 172 7.66 20.95 -11.55
N PHE A 173 6.99 19.80 -11.58
CA PHE A 173 7.50 18.58 -10.95
C PHE A 173 8.79 18.09 -11.62
N TYR A 174 8.84 18.09 -12.95
CA TYR A 174 10.02 17.70 -13.72
C TYR A 174 11.22 18.62 -13.50
N THR A 175 11.00 19.93 -13.37
CA THR A 175 12.11 20.85 -13.08
C THR A 175 12.69 20.57 -11.69
N LEU A 176 11.84 20.32 -10.69
CA LEU A 176 12.27 19.99 -9.34
C LEU A 176 12.99 18.64 -9.25
N ARG A 177 12.47 17.61 -9.91
CA ARG A 177 13.12 16.28 -9.96
C ARG A 177 14.48 16.34 -10.65
N ARG A 178 14.58 17.03 -11.80
CA ARG A 178 15.86 17.26 -12.48
C ARG A 178 16.84 18.03 -11.60
N ARG A 179 16.37 19.03 -10.86
CA ARG A 179 17.20 19.80 -9.92
C ARG A 179 17.72 18.91 -8.80
N GLN A 180 16.88 18.05 -8.22
CA GLN A 180 17.27 17.11 -7.17
C GLN A 180 18.35 16.14 -7.67
N GLU A 181 18.13 15.49 -8.81
CA GLU A 181 19.10 14.53 -9.36
C GLU A 181 20.45 15.19 -9.68
N ARG A 182 20.41 16.38 -10.30
CA ARG A 182 21.63 17.16 -10.58
C ARG A 182 22.37 17.53 -9.30
N ARG A 183 21.63 17.96 -8.27
CA ARG A 183 22.20 18.34 -6.98
C ARG A 183 22.93 17.16 -6.34
N ASP A 184 22.30 15.99 -6.33
CA ASP A 184 22.87 14.79 -5.70
C ASP A 184 24.11 14.29 -6.46
N ARG A 185 24.10 14.38 -7.80
CA ARG A 185 25.26 14.05 -8.65
C ARG A 185 26.43 14.99 -8.39
N ILE A 186 26.20 16.30 -8.45
CA ILE A 186 27.23 17.31 -8.21
C ILE A 186 27.79 17.15 -6.80
N ALA A 187 26.95 16.98 -5.78
CA ALA A 187 27.40 16.80 -4.40
C ALA A 187 28.31 15.58 -4.24
N ALA A 188 28.02 14.47 -4.93
CA ALA A 188 28.87 13.29 -4.92
C ALA A 188 30.20 13.51 -5.66
N GLU A 189 30.21 14.26 -6.75
CA GLU A 189 31.43 14.63 -7.49
C GLU A 189 32.33 15.57 -6.68
N GLU A 190 31.75 16.63 -6.11
CA GLU A 190 32.43 17.57 -5.22
C GLU A 190 33.02 16.86 -4.00
N ALA A 191 32.27 15.96 -3.37
CA ALA A 191 32.77 15.19 -2.23
C ALA A 191 33.99 14.33 -2.60
N ARG A 192 33.98 13.66 -3.77
CA ARG A 192 35.14 12.88 -4.24
C ARG A 192 36.33 13.77 -4.57
N HIS A 193 36.08 14.92 -5.21
CA HIS A 193 37.12 15.89 -5.53
C HIS A 193 37.80 16.41 -4.25
N MET A 194 37.04 16.58 -3.16
CA MET A 194 37.56 16.96 -1.85
C MET A 194 38.16 15.79 -1.05
N GLY A 195 38.31 14.61 -1.66
CA GLY A 195 38.97 13.44 -1.06
C GLY A 195 38.06 12.54 -0.22
N ALA A 196 36.74 12.74 -0.22
CA ALA A 196 35.81 11.83 0.46
C ALA A 196 35.81 10.45 -0.22
N ARG A 197 35.93 9.39 0.58
CA ARG A 197 35.85 7.99 0.13
C ARG A 197 34.51 7.41 0.52
N PHE A 198 33.77 6.90 -0.46
CA PHE A 198 32.51 6.20 -0.26
C PHE A 198 32.76 4.70 -0.13
N GLY A 199 31.86 3.99 0.57
CA GLY A 199 31.86 2.53 0.60
C GLY A 199 31.42 1.90 -0.73
N LYS A 200 31.05 0.62 -0.68
CA LYS A 200 30.51 -0.10 -1.85
C LYS A 200 29.30 0.65 -2.42
N SER A 201 29.24 0.80 -3.74
CA SER A 201 28.10 1.41 -4.41
C SER A 201 26.87 0.50 -4.32
N ALA A 202 25.67 1.06 -4.49
CA ALA A 202 24.44 0.26 -4.53
C ALA A 202 24.50 -0.85 -5.60
N LEU A 203 25.13 -0.59 -6.76
CA LEU A 203 25.35 -1.57 -7.82
C LEU A 203 26.29 -2.71 -7.38
N GLN A 204 27.35 -2.40 -6.64
CA GLN A 204 28.26 -3.42 -6.14
C GLN A 204 27.61 -4.27 -5.05
N ILE A 205 26.76 -3.67 -4.21
CA ILE A 205 25.97 -4.38 -3.22
C ILE A 205 24.96 -5.30 -3.91
N SER A 206 24.24 -4.82 -4.94
CA SER A 206 23.27 -5.63 -5.68
C SER A 206 23.94 -6.81 -6.39
N MET A 207 25.08 -6.59 -7.06
CA MET A 207 25.88 -7.65 -7.69
C MET A 207 26.33 -8.71 -6.67
N GLY A 208 26.68 -8.30 -5.45
CA GLY A 208 27.02 -9.23 -4.37
C GLY A 208 25.84 -10.14 -4.01
N ILE A 209 24.65 -9.55 -3.83
CA ILE A 209 23.42 -10.28 -3.51
C ILE A 209 23.04 -11.21 -4.68
N GLU A 210 23.14 -10.73 -5.93
CA GLU A 210 22.84 -11.53 -7.13
C GLU A 210 23.77 -12.74 -7.25
N ASN A 211 25.07 -12.57 -6.97
CA ASN A 211 26.03 -13.68 -6.96
C ASN A 211 25.72 -14.71 -5.87
N GLU A 212 25.37 -14.26 -4.66
CA GLU A 212 24.95 -15.15 -3.57
C GLU A 212 23.72 -15.98 -3.99
N MET A 213 22.71 -15.32 -4.59
CA MET A 213 21.52 -15.99 -5.10
C MET A 213 21.82 -16.95 -6.27
N TYR A 214 22.75 -16.60 -7.16
CA TYR A 214 23.17 -17.45 -8.27
C TYR A 214 23.85 -18.72 -7.76
N ASN A 215 24.75 -18.59 -6.79
CA ASN A 215 25.45 -19.74 -6.19
C ASN A 215 24.46 -20.69 -5.51
N ASP A 216 23.46 -20.16 -4.80
CA ASP A 216 22.39 -20.96 -4.20
C ASP A 216 21.57 -21.70 -5.27
N TRP A 217 21.24 -21.02 -6.38
CA TRP A 217 20.56 -21.64 -7.51
C TRP A 217 21.41 -22.71 -8.21
N GLU A 218 22.71 -22.48 -8.34
CA GLU A 218 23.64 -23.43 -8.96
C GLU A 218 23.71 -24.72 -8.15
N ARG A 219 23.88 -24.64 -6.83
CA ARG A 219 23.86 -25.81 -5.93
C ARG A 219 22.56 -26.59 -6.05
N TRP A 220 21.43 -25.89 -6.02
CA TRP A 220 20.11 -26.52 -6.20
C TRP A 220 19.96 -27.18 -7.58
N SER A 221 20.37 -26.51 -8.66
CA SER A 221 20.21 -27.05 -10.02
C SER A 221 21.06 -28.31 -10.22
N ARG A 222 22.29 -28.35 -9.67
CA ARG A 222 23.12 -29.56 -9.64
C ARG A 222 22.42 -30.71 -8.92
N GLN A 223 21.81 -30.47 -7.77
CA GLN A 223 21.04 -31.49 -7.04
C GLN A 223 19.84 -32.01 -7.83
N VAL A 224 19.09 -31.12 -8.50
CA VAL A 224 17.94 -31.52 -9.32
C VAL A 224 18.37 -32.31 -10.55
N VAL A 225 19.44 -31.88 -11.23
CA VAL A 225 20.00 -32.64 -12.36
C VAL A 225 20.44 -34.02 -11.86
N PHE A 226 21.13 -34.10 -10.73
CA PHE A 226 21.51 -35.37 -10.10
C PHE A 226 20.30 -36.27 -9.82
N GLU A 227 19.23 -35.73 -9.22
CA GLU A 227 18.00 -36.48 -8.95
C GLU A 227 17.32 -36.95 -10.25
N GLN A 228 17.29 -36.12 -11.30
CA GLN A 228 16.73 -36.52 -12.59
C GLN A 228 17.56 -37.60 -13.27
N THR A 229 18.89 -37.48 -13.25
CA THR A 229 19.79 -38.49 -13.82
C THR A 229 19.70 -39.82 -13.08
N SER A 230 19.62 -39.80 -11.74
CA SER A 230 19.49 -41.02 -10.93
C SER A 230 18.12 -41.69 -11.13
N ARG A 231 17.03 -40.93 -11.24
CA ARG A 231 15.71 -41.48 -11.60
C ARG A 231 15.70 -42.11 -12.99
N ALA A 232 16.36 -41.49 -13.97
CA ALA A 232 16.48 -42.04 -15.32
C ALA A 232 17.31 -43.33 -15.34
N ALA A 233 18.46 -43.35 -14.64
CA ALA A 233 19.30 -44.54 -14.50
C ALA A 233 18.57 -45.68 -13.78
N ALA A 234 17.82 -45.39 -12.72
CA ALA A 234 16.99 -46.37 -12.01
C ALA A 234 15.87 -46.95 -12.90
N PHE A 235 15.38 -46.19 -13.88
CA PHE A 235 14.41 -46.67 -14.87
C PHE A 235 15.05 -47.54 -15.96
N GLU A 236 16.28 -47.23 -16.37
CA GLU A 236 17.04 -47.96 -17.40
C GLU A 236 17.74 -49.21 -16.87
N GLY A 237 17.82 -49.39 -15.55
CA GLY A 237 18.27 -50.63 -14.90
C GLY A 237 19.78 -50.87 -14.95
N THR A 238 20.57 -49.88 -15.35
CA THR A 238 22.04 -49.92 -15.34
C THR A 238 22.55 -49.02 -14.23
N VAL A 239 23.26 -49.61 -13.25
CA VAL A 239 23.88 -48.87 -12.15
C VAL A 239 25.38 -49.08 -12.15
N ALA A 240 26.12 -48.06 -11.69
CA ALA A 240 27.46 -48.14 -11.07
C ALA A 240 28.68 -47.50 -11.75
N SER A 241 28.58 -46.31 -12.38
CA SER A 241 29.83 -45.50 -12.53
C SER A 241 29.60 -43.99 -12.46
N ALA A 242 28.51 -43.48 -13.05
CA ALA A 242 28.22 -42.04 -13.02
C ALA A 242 27.74 -41.54 -11.63
N GLU A 243 27.20 -42.45 -10.80
CA GLU A 243 26.67 -42.13 -9.48
C GLU A 243 27.78 -41.83 -8.45
N GLU A 244 28.96 -42.46 -8.58
CA GLU A 244 30.04 -42.36 -7.59
C GLU A 244 30.93 -41.12 -7.79
N GLU A 245 31.04 -40.61 -9.03
CA GLU A 245 31.77 -39.37 -9.35
C GLU A 245 30.96 -38.11 -8.96
N ALA A 246 29.65 -38.09 -9.24
CA ALA A 246 28.80 -36.93 -8.93
C ALA A 246 28.55 -36.71 -7.41
N LEU A 247 28.60 -37.79 -6.60
CA LEU A 247 28.54 -37.68 -5.14
C LEU A 247 29.83 -37.09 -4.55
N LYS A 248 31.00 -37.40 -5.14
CA LYS A 248 32.29 -36.87 -4.68
C LYS A 248 32.40 -35.37 -4.93
N ASP A 249 31.92 -34.88 -6.07
CA ASP A 249 31.98 -33.45 -6.40
C ASP A 249 31.03 -32.58 -5.55
N ASN A 250 29.87 -33.10 -5.12
CA ASN A 250 29.00 -32.39 -4.18
C ASN A 250 29.57 -32.40 -2.75
N ALA A 251 30.18 -33.50 -2.30
CA ALA A 251 30.74 -33.62 -0.95
C ALA A 251 31.99 -32.74 -0.72
N LEU A 252 32.72 -32.40 -1.78
CA LEU A 252 33.93 -31.55 -1.69
C LEU A 252 33.62 -30.05 -1.51
N ASP A 253 32.44 -29.57 -1.94
CA ASP A 253 32.05 -28.15 -1.84
C ASP A 253 31.36 -27.80 -0.50
N GLU A 254 30.89 -28.81 0.25
CA GLU A 254 30.30 -28.62 1.59
C GLU A 254 31.33 -28.25 2.68
N GLY A 255 32.63 -28.37 2.40
CA GLY A 255 33.72 -28.07 3.35
C GLY A 255 33.90 -26.60 3.74
N THR A 256 33.17 -25.66 3.12
CA THR A 256 33.38 -24.21 3.34
C THR A 256 32.13 -23.41 3.70
N THR A 257 31.10 -24.04 4.30
CA THR A 257 29.90 -23.30 4.74
C THR A 257 29.72 -23.34 6.25
N GLN A 258 29.73 -22.14 6.85
CA GLN A 258 29.41 -21.86 8.25
C GLN A 258 28.11 -22.55 8.71
N PRO A 259 27.98 -22.89 10.01
CA PRO A 259 26.86 -23.66 10.53
C PRO A 259 25.51 -23.01 10.18
N GLN A 260 24.65 -23.80 9.56
CA GLN A 260 23.26 -23.46 9.28
C GLN A 260 22.59 -23.02 10.59
N GLN A 261 22.27 -21.72 10.70
CA GLN A 261 21.41 -21.23 11.76
C GLN A 261 20.02 -21.89 11.61
N PRO A 262 19.38 -22.33 12.71
CA PRO A 262 18.08 -23.00 12.71
C PRO A 262 16.98 -21.96 12.42
N GLY A 263 16.88 -21.58 11.16
CA GLY A 263 16.11 -20.44 10.65
C GLY A 263 16.57 -19.93 9.28
N GLY A 264 17.62 -20.54 8.67
CA GLY A 264 18.06 -20.22 7.33
C GLY A 264 16.95 -20.37 6.29
N ARG A 265 16.80 -19.37 5.42
CA ARG A 265 15.82 -19.39 4.33
C ARG A 265 16.06 -20.65 3.47
N PRO A 266 15.02 -21.40 3.08
CA PRO A 266 15.20 -22.51 2.13
C PRO A 266 15.82 -21.98 0.85
N ALA A 267 16.68 -22.78 0.20
CA ALA A 267 17.32 -22.44 -1.07
C ALA A 267 16.26 -21.87 -2.04
N ILE A 268 16.49 -20.66 -2.53
CA ILE A 268 15.47 -19.84 -3.20
C ILE A 268 14.91 -20.54 -4.45
N GLY A 269 15.75 -21.33 -5.15
CA GLY A 269 15.31 -22.19 -6.25
C GLY A 269 14.17 -23.13 -5.86
N ALA A 270 14.29 -23.85 -4.75
CA ALA A 270 13.25 -24.78 -4.30
C ALA A 270 11.93 -24.06 -3.98
N ALA A 271 11.98 -22.88 -3.35
CA ALA A 271 10.78 -22.12 -2.97
C ALA A 271 10.05 -21.50 -4.18
N VAL A 272 10.79 -20.88 -5.11
CA VAL A 272 10.22 -20.23 -6.30
C VAL A 272 9.59 -21.25 -7.23
N PHE A 273 10.26 -22.38 -7.48
CA PHE A 273 9.73 -23.42 -8.37
C PHE A 273 8.61 -24.24 -7.72
N ALA A 274 8.62 -24.42 -6.39
CA ALA A 274 7.46 -24.99 -5.68
C ALA A 274 6.22 -24.07 -5.80
N GLN A 275 6.41 -22.76 -5.72
CA GLN A 275 5.32 -21.80 -5.91
C GLN A 275 4.82 -21.80 -7.36
N GLN A 276 5.71 -21.90 -8.35
CA GLN A 276 5.34 -22.03 -9.76
C GLN A 276 4.58 -23.33 -10.04
N ALA A 277 5.03 -24.48 -9.53
CA ALA A 277 4.33 -25.74 -9.63
C ALA A 277 2.94 -25.70 -8.97
N GLN A 278 2.79 -24.98 -7.85
CA GLN A 278 1.48 -24.72 -7.23
C GLN A 278 0.58 -23.83 -8.08
N LEU A 279 1.11 -22.84 -8.79
CA LEU A 279 0.34 -22.00 -9.71
C LEU A 279 -0.08 -22.78 -10.96
N ASP A 280 0.84 -23.52 -11.56
CA ASP A 280 0.58 -24.32 -12.76
C ASP A 280 -0.42 -25.45 -12.49
N SER A 281 -0.34 -26.09 -11.31
CA SER A 281 -1.34 -27.07 -10.88
C SER A 281 -2.72 -26.46 -10.57
N ARG A 282 -2.78 -25.18 -10.15
CA ARG A 282 -4.06 -24.45 -10.02
C ARG A 282 -4.64 -24.06 -11.36
N ILE A 283 -3.81 -23.71 -12.33
CA ILE A 283 -4.22 -23.38 -13.70
C ILE A 283 -4.73 -24.64 -14.40
N SER A 284 -4.04 -25.78 -14.28
CA SER A 284 -4.48 -27.05 -14.88
C SER A 284 -5.75 -27.63 -14.25
N ARG A 285 -6.06 -27.27 -12.99
CA ARG A 285 -7.31 -27.66 -12.29
C ARG A 285 -8.51 -26.78 -12.62
N ARG A 286 -8.39 -25.72 -13.43
CA ARG A 286 -9.56 -25.02 -13.97
C ARG A 286 -10.05 -25.78 -15.22
N PRO A 287 -11.17 -26.53 -15.17
CA PRO A 287 -11.77 -27.05 -16.40
C PRO A 287 -12.21 -25.85 -17.26
N GLY A 288 -11.80 -25.87 -18.53
CA GLY A 288 -12.11 -24.79 -19.47
C GLY A 288 -13.62 -24.59 -19.60
N SER A 289 -14.09 -23.37 -19.29
CA SER A 289 -15.37 -22.87 -19.78
C SER A 289 -15.12 -22.28 -21.17
N LEU A 290 -15.31 -23.11 -22.20
CA LEU A 290 -15.81 -22.64 -23.49
C LEU A 290 -17.33 -22.62 -23.43
#